data_AF-A0AAW1U4E4-F1
#
_entry.id   AF-A0AAW1U4E4-F1
#
_cell.length_a   1.000
_cell.length_b   1.000
_cell.length_c   1.000
_cell.angle_alpha   90.00
_cell.angle_beta   90.00
_cell.angle_gamma   90.00
#
_symmetry.space_group_name_H-M   'P 1'
#
loop_
_entity.id
_entity.type
_entity.pdbx_description
1 polymer ?
#
loop_
_entity_poly.entity_id
_entity_poly.type
_entity_poly.pdbx_seq_one_letter_code
_entity_poly.pdbx_strand_id
1 'polypeptide(L)'
;MLGSIVFTIGVFSFVPHKEFRFLMPLLPLIFYITSRYLAAWSRKAKEVHIWLVAAILLIGNLVPMYYLGMVHQRGSLDVMTSLRDIAQKDPANTSFLFLMPCHSTPMYSHLHVNVTLRYLTCKPNLNGTGDYVDEVTLFYRDPNAWLRTNYPPKGKLPSYIITYDNLVPRISDILSRYKTIEEIFHTDIPVSTRIGRTIQIHKLQF
;
A
#
# COMPACT_ATOMS: atom_id res chain seq x y z
N MET A 1 -14.37 28.75 15.43
CA MET A 1 -13.70 27.43 15.42
C MET A 1 -14.65 26.30 15.05
N LEU A 2 -15.70 26.01 15.82
CA LEU A 2 -16.65 24.93 15.48
C LEU A 2 -17.32 25.15 14.11
N GLY A 3 -17.85 26.36 13.86
CA GLY A 3 -18.44 26.70 12.56
C GLY A 3 -17.47 26.53 11.38
N SER A 4 -16.19 26.88 11.58
CA SER A 4 -15.13 26.67 10.58
C SER A 4 -14.89 25.18 10.28
N ILE A 5 -14.85 24.34 11.32
CA ILE A 5 -14.70 22.89 11.17
C ILE A 5 -15.89 22.31 10.39
N VAL A 6 -17.12 22.64 10.81
CA VAL A 6 -18.36 22.14 10.17
C VAL A 6 -18.45 22.60 8.72
N PHE A 7 -18.15 23.88 8.44
CA PHE A 7 -18.13 24.41 7.09
C PHE A 7 -17.11 23.69 6.20
N THR A 8 -15.85 23.54 6.66
CA THR A 8 -14.81 22.86 5.87
C THR A 8 -15.15 21.40 5.61
N ILE A 9 -15.65 20.66 6.62
CA ILE A 9 -16.11 19.28 6.43
C ILE A 9 -17.27 19.24 5.43
N GLY A 10 -18.24 20.16 5.54
CA GLY A 10 -19.37 20.25 4.62
C GLY A 10 -18.92 20.45 3.17
N VAL A 11 -18.08 21.46 2.92
CA VAL A 11 -17.54 21.75 1.58
C VAL A 11 -16.74 20.56 1.03
N PHE A 12 -15.82 19.99 1.82
CA PHE A 12 -15.02 18.84 1.39
C PHE A 12 -15.85 17.56 1.25
N SER A 13 -17.05 17.48 1.82
CA SER A 13 -17.98 16.37 1.60
C SER A 13 -18.57 16.37 0.18
N PHE A 14 -18.60 17.51 -0.52
CA PHE A 14 -19.07 17.60 -1.91
C PHE A 14 -17.96 17.44 -2.96
N VAL A 15 -16.68 17.48 -2.56
CA VAL A 15 -15.58 17.26 -3.50
C VAL A 15 -15.56 15.79 -3.94
N PRO A 16 -15.55 15.48 -5.25
CA PRO A 16 -15.54 14.09 -5.74
C PRO A 16 -14.29 13.31 -5.30
N HIS A 17 -13.15 13.99 -5.27
CA HIS A 17 -11.89 13.42 -4.80
C HIS A 17 -11.80 13.48 -3.28
N LYS A 18 -11.52 12.34 -2.62
CA LYS A 18 -11.42 12.25 -1.16
C LYS A 18 -10.03 11.84 -0.76
N GLU A 19 -9.41 12.64 0.08
CA GLU A 19 -8.13 12.31 0.70
C GLU A 19 -8.12 12.78 2.15
N PHE A 20 -7.51 11.97 3.03
CA PHE A 20 -7.40 12.28 4.46
C PHE A 20 -6.69 13.61 4.72
N ARG A 21 -5.76 14.01 3.84
CA ARG A 21 -5.00 15.26 3.97
C ARG A 21 -5.85 16.52 3.92
N PHE A 22 -7.06 16.47 3.35
CA PHE A 22 -7.97 17.61 3.37
C PHE A 22 -8.47 17.93 4.77
N LEU A 23 -8.57 16.93 5.65
CA LEU A 23 -9.06 17.12 7.01
C LEU A 23 -7.94 17.30 8.05
N MET A 24 -6.69 16.95 7.72
CA MET A 24 -5.55 17.10 8.65
C MET A 24 -5.38 18.53 9.21
N PRO A 25 -5.56 19.63 8.44
CA PRO A 25 -5.48 20.98 8.99
C PRO A 25 -6.56 21.31 10.04
N LEU A 26 -7.66 20.57 10.09
CA LEU A 26 -8.72 20.77 11.09
C LEU A 26 -8.39 20.12 12.44
N LEU A 27 -7.46 19.17 12.47
CA LEU A 27 -7.15 18.38 13.65
C LEU A 27 -6.76 19.24 14.87
N PRO A 28 -5.90 20.29 14.75
CA PRO A 28 -5.59 21.17 15.87
C PRO A 28 -6.81 21.93 16.43
N LEU A 29 -7.73 22.34 15.56
CA LEU A 29 -8.95 23.04 15.96
C LEU A 29 -9.90 22.11 16.72
N ILE A 30 -10.02 20.86 16.25
CA ILE A 30 -10.80 19.82 16.92
C ILE A 30 -10.20 19.54 18.29
N PHE A 31 -8.89 19.34 18.40
CA PHE A 31 -8.21 19.11 19.68
C PHE A 31 -8.35 20.27 20.68
N TYR A 32 -8.31 21.51 20.19
CA TYR A 32 -8.56 22.67 21.06
C TYR A 32 -9.98 22.65 21.64
N ILE A 33 -11.00 22.35 20.82
CA ILE A 33 -12.39 22.29 21.31
C ILE A 33 -12.56 21.11 22.28
N THR A 34 -12.09 19.92 21.92
CA THR A 34 -12.26 18.71 22.76
C THR A 34 -11.53 18.84 24.09
N SER A 35 -10.30 19.38 24.10
CA SER A 35 -9.54 19.60 25.34
C SER A 35 -10.26 20.54 26.31
N ARG A 36 -10.94 21.59 25.83
CA ARG A 36 -11.73 22.49 26.69
C ARG A 36 -12.87 21.76 27.40
N TYR A 37 -13.62 20.94 26.69
CA TYR A 37 -14.70 20.15 27.30
C TYR A 37 -14.16 19.09 28.24
N LEU A 38 -13.08 18.41 27.87
CA LEU A 38 -12.43 17.41 28.70
C LEU A 38 -11.89 18.02 30.00
N ALA A 39 -11.27 19.20 29.96
CA ALA A 39 -10.79 19.92 31.12
C ALA A 39 -11.94 20.45 32.01
N ALA A 40 -13.05 20.86 31.42
CA ALA A 40 -14.22 21.27 32.19
C ALA A 40 -14.85 20.10 32.94
N TRP A 41 -14.92 18.93 32.29
CA TRP A 41 -15.39 17.68 32.89
C TRP A 41 -14.44 17.18 34.00
N SER A 42 -13.13 17.18 33.75
CA SER A 42 -12.14 16.63 34.69
C SER A 42 -12.16 17.34 36.05
N ARG A 43 -12.43 18.65 36.09
CA ARG A 43 -12.58 19.43 37.34
C ARG A 43 -13.69 18.92 38.27
N LYS A 44 -14.69 18.20 37.74
CA LYS A 44 -15.82 17.65 38.50
C LYS A 44 -15.73 16.13 38.66
N ALA A 45 -14.79 15.48 37.98
CA ALA A 45 -14.64 14.04 37.97
C ALA A 45 -13.81 13.57 39.16
N LYS A 46 -14.04 12.33 39.62
CA LYS A 46 -13.15 11.68 40.59
C LYS A 46 -11.86 11.26 39.88
N GLU A 47 -10.72 11.30 40.59
CA GLU A 47 -9.41 10.88 40.08
C GLU A 47 -9.43 9.54 39.33
N VAL A 48 -10.15 8.55 39.87
CA VAL A 48 -10.29 7.23 39.24
C VAL A 48 -10.85 7.32 37.82
N HIS A 49 -11.82 8.21 37.57
CA HIS A 49 -12.41 8.39 36.24
C HIS A 49 -11.44 9.11 35.30
N ILE A 50 -10.66 10.06 35.80
CA ILE A 50 -9.65 10.79 35.02
C ILE A 50 -8.60 9.79 34.52
N TRP A 51 -8.04 8.98 35.43
CA TRP A 51 -7.05 7.96 35.07
C TRP A 51 -7.60 6.89 34.15
N LEU A 52 -8.86 6.47 34.34
CA LEU A 52 -9.52 5.54 33.43
C LEU A 52 -9.64 6.13 32.02
N VAL A 53 -10.10 7.37 31.87
CA VAL A 53 -10.20 8.02 30.55
C VAL A 53 -8.82 8.23 29.93
N ALA A 54 -7.82 8.64 30.72
CA ALA A 54 -6.45 8.79 30.24
C ALA A 54 -5.87 7.46 29.74
N ALA A 55 -6.09 6.36 30.48
CA ALA A 55 -5.67 5.03 30.08
C ALA A 55 -6.37 4.57 28.80
N ILE A 56 -7.68 4.80 28.66
CA ILE A 56 -8.43 4.49 27.43
C ILE A 56 -7.88 5.27 26.25
N LEU A 57 -7.64 6.57 26.40
CA LEU A 57 -7.09 7.40 25.32
C LEU A 57 -5.67 6.94 24.96
N LEU A 58 -4.83 6.64 25.94
CA LEU A 58 -3.46 6.20 25.71
C LEU A 58 -3.44 4.84 25.00
N ILE A 59 -4.11 3.82 25.55
CA ILE A 59 -4.13 2.47 24.99
C ILE A 59 -4.84 2.47 23.62
N GLY A 60 -5.95 3.19 23.52
CA GLY A 60 -6.73 3.33 22.30
C GLY A 60 -5.99 4.01 21.14
N ASN A 61 -4.91 4.77 21.42
CA ASN A 61 -4.03 5.30 20.39
C ASN A 61 -2.76 4.46 20.21
N LEU A 62 -2.15 3.98 21.31
CA LEU A 62 -0.88 3.26 21.28
C LEU A 62 -1.00 1.91 20.57
N VAL A 63 -2.08 1.16 20.82
CA VAL A 63 -2.29 -0.16 20.19
C VAL A 63 -2.49 -0.02 18.68
N PRO A 64 -3.41 0.82 18.17
CA PRO A 64 -3.53 1.03 16.72
C PRO A 64 -2.29 1.65 16.10
N MET A 65 -1.61 2.58 16.78
CA MET A 65 -0.35 3.17 16.30
C MET A 65 0.71 2.09 16.08
N TYR A 66 0.90 1.20 17.05
CA TYR A 66 1.87 0.11 16.91
C TYR A 66 1.48 -0.85 15.79
N TYR A 67 0.24 -1.33 15.79
CA TYR A 67 -0.21 -2.30 14.78
C TYR A 67 -0.19 -1.71 13.37
N LEU A 68 -0.81 -0.55 13.16
CA LEU A 68 -0.90 0.09 11.85
C LEU A 68 0.44 0.66 11.37
N GLY A 69 1.33 1.03 12.29
CA GLY A 69 2.65 1.57 11.96
C GLY A 69 3.73 0.52 11.73
N MET A 70 3.67 -0.62 12.41
CA MET A 70 4.76 -1.62 12.42
C MET A 70 4.37 -2.99 11.85
N VAL A 71 3.08 -3.32 11.81
CA VAL A 71 2.61 -4.66 11.43
C VAL A 71 1.79 -4.62 10.14
N HIS A 72 0.74 -3.82 10.11
CA HIS A 72 -0.18 -3.74 8.98
C HIS A 72 0.53 -3.18 7.73
N GLN A 73 0.38 -3.86 6.61
CA GLN A 73 0.97 -3.50 5.31
C GLN A 73 2.50 -3.36 5.29
N ARG A 74 3.23 -3.90 6.28
CA ARG A 74 4.70 -3.79 6.35
C ARG A 74 5.44 -4.45 5.18
N GLY A 75 4.85 -5.50 4.59
CA GLY A 75 5.51 -6.35 3.60
C GLY A 75 6.01 -5.62 2.36
N SER A 76 5.40 -4.48 2.00
CA SER A 76 5.84 -3.68 0.86
C SER A 76 7.20 -3.00 1.06
N LEU A 77 7.59 -2.78 2.32
CA LEU A 77 8.93 -2.34 2.69
C LEU A 77 9.84 -3.54 2.92
N ASP A 78 9.37 -4.55 3.66
CA ASP A 78 10.18 -5.73 4.02
C ASP A 78 10.71 -6.47 2.78
N VAL A 79 9.90 -6.62 1.72
CA VAL A 79 10.33 -7.28 0.47
C VAL A 79 11.55 -6.61 -0.17
N MET A 80 11.74 -5.31 0.04
CA MET A 80 12.81 -4.57 -0.62
C MET A 80 14.19 -4.93 -0.11
N THR A 81 14.32 -5.42 1.12
CA THR A 81 15.63 -5.88 1.65
C THR A 81 16.09 -7.12 0.88
N SER A 82 15.23 -8.11 0.72
CA SER A 82 15.52 -9.33 -0.05
C SER A 82 15.80 -9.01 -1.52
N LEU A 83 15.01 -8.13 -2.13
CA LEU A 83 15.24 -7.71 -3.53
C LEU A 83 16.56 -6.94 -3.69
N ARG A 84 16.95 -6.12 -2.72
CA ARG A 84 18.24 -5.42 -2.73
C ARG A 84 19.40 -6.42 -2.67
N ASP A 85 19.33 -7.40 -1.79
CA ASP A 85 20.39 -8.40 -1.63
C ASP A 85 20.53 -9.28 -2.88
N ILE A 86 19.41 -9.59 -3.56
CA ILE A 86 19.41 -10.24 -4.88
C ILE A 86 20.05 -9.34 -5.93
N ALA A 87 19.63 -8.07 -5.99
CA ALA A 87 20.10 -7.09 -6.97
C ALA A 87 21.62 -6.83 -6.86
N GLN A 88 22.15 -6.77 -5.64
CA GLN A 88 23.57 -6.51 -5.39
C GLN A 88 24.48 -7.68 -5.81
N LYS A 89 23.98 -8.92 -5.78
CA LYS A 89 24.76 -10.11 -6.14
C LYS A 89 25.01 -10.21 -7.65
N ASP A 90 24.01 -9.89 -8.46
CA ASP A 90 24.14 -9.91 -9.93
C ASP A 90 23.29 -8.79 -10.58
N PRO A 91 23.77 -7.55 -10.57
CA PRO A 91 23.02 -6.42 -11.11
C PRO A 91 22.72 -6.53 -12.60
N ALA A 92 23.64 -7.12 -13.38
CA ALA A 92 23.56 -7.16 -14.84
C ALA A 92 22.51 -8.14 -15.36
N ASN A 93 22.31 -9.27 -14.68
CA ASN A 93 21.34 -10.29 -15.08
C ASN A 93 20.05 -10.29 -14.24
N THR A 94 19.92 -9.36 -13.30
CA THR A 94 18.71 -9.25 -12.46
C THR A 94 17.70 -8.28 -13.06
N SER A 95 16.47 -8.77 -13.24
CA SER A 95 15.32 -7.96 -13.60
C SER A 95 14.11 -8.33 -12.76
N PHE A 96 13.39 -7.32 -12.28
CA PHE A 96 12.23 -7.48 -11.41
C PHE A 96 10.95 -6.99 -12.11
N LEU A 97 9.90 -7.82 -12.05
CA LEU A 97 8.55 -7.46 -12.46
C LEU A 97 7.63 -7.44 -11.24
N PHE A 98 7.11 -6.26 -10.91
CA PHE A 98 6.13 -6.07 -9.84
C PHE A 98 4.71 -6.13 -10.41
N LEU A 99 4.01 -7.23 -10.14
CA LEU A 99 2.58 -7.43 -10.42
C LEU A 99 1.77 -7.09 -9.17
N MET A 100 1.88 -5.83 -8.76
CA MET A 100 1.25 -5.27 -7.58
C MET A 100 0.55 -3.96 -7.98
N PRO A 101 -0.38 -3.42 -7.17
CA PRO A 101 -0.93 -2.10 -7.40
C PRO A 101 0.18 -1.06 -7.58
N CYS A 102 -0.10 -0.01 -8.37
CA CYS A 102 0.89 1.02 -8.61
C CYS A 102 1.33 1.68 -7.29
N HIS A 103 2.62 2.03 -7.20
CA HIS A 103 3.23 2.65 -6.01
C HIS A 103 3.14 1.85 -4.71
N SER A 104 2.93 0.52 -4.78
CA SER A 104 2.91 -0.33 -3.58
C SER A 104 4.26 -0.45 -2.87
N THR A 105 5.38 -0.43 -3.60
CA THR A 105 6.73 -0.57 -3.03
C THR A 105 7.61 0.63 -3.39
N PRO A 106 8.63 0.94 -2.58
CA PRO A 106 9.44 2.16 -2.74
C PRO A 106 10.55 2.05 -3.80
N MET A 107 10.68 0.89 -4.47
CA MET A 107 11.56 0.67 -5.64
C MET A 107 13.02 1.14 -5.42
N TYR A 108 13.57 1.94 -6.33
CA TYR A 108 14.98 2.37 -6.31
C TYR A 108 15.40 3.11 -5.05
N SER A 109 14.47 3.74 -4.32
CA SER A 109 14.80 4.39 -3.05
C SER A 109 15.26 3.42 -1.97
N HIS A 110 14.99 2.12 -2.12
CA HIS A 110 15.46 1.05 -1.22
C HIS A 110 16.41 0.07 -1.89
N LEU A 111 16.33 -0.10 -3.22
CA LEU A 111 17.25 -0.99 -3.95
C LEU A 111 18.66 -0.43 -4.04
N HIS A 112 18.82 0.88 -4.28
CA HIS A 112 20.13 1.53 -4.47
C HIS A 112 21.08 0.86 -5.49
N VAL A 113 20.54 0.12 -6.45
CA VAL A 113 21.29 -0.57 -7.50
C VAL A 113 20.59 -0.35 -8.84
N ASN A 114 21.38 -0.16 -9.90
CA ASN A 114 20.87 -0.06 -11.26
C ASN A 114 20.53 -1.45 -11.83
N VAL A 115 19.32 -1.91 -11.56
CA VAL A 115 18.71 -3.14 -12.11
C VAL A 115 17.49 -2.79 -12.95
N THR A 116 17.09 -3.66 -13.88
CA THR A 116 15.88 -3.43 -14.67
C THR A 116 14.63 -3.69 -13.82
N LEU A 117 13.79 -2.67 -13.65
CA LEU A 117 12.52 -2.76 -12.94
C LEU A 117 11.35 -2.48 -13.88
N ARG A 118 10.31 -3.32 -13.80
CA ARG A 118 8.99 -3.04 -14.39
C ARG A 118 7.92 -3.18 -13.32
N TYR A 119 7.01 -2.22 -13.27
CA TYR A 119 5.86 -2.21 -12.37
C TYR A 119 4.61 -1.76 -13.13
N LEU A 120 3.43 -2.12 -12.66
CA LEU A 120 2.16 -1.67 -13.25
C LEU A 120 1.96 -0.17 -13.01
N THR A 121 1.70 0.58 -14.07
CA THR A 121 1.50 2.03 -14.02
C THR A 121 0.02 2.39 -13.87
N CYS A 122 -0.24 3.52 -13.21
CA CYS A 122 -1.58 4.11 -13.06
C CYS A 122 -1.56 5.58 -13.50
N LYS A 123 -1.02 5.83 -14.70
CA LYS A 123 -0.96 7.19 -15.25
C LYS A 123 -2.39 7.73 -15.42
N PRO A 124 -2.66 9.01 -15.10
CA PRO A 124 -3.95 9.62 -15.41
C PRO A 124 -4.11 9.84 -16.92
N ASN A 125 -5.34 10.01 -17.38
CA ASN A 125 -5.67 10.33 -18.77
C ASN A 125 -5.29 11.78 -19.13
N LEU A 126 -4.00 12.07 -19.23
CA LEU A 126 -3.50 13.42 -19.51
C LEU A 126 -3.88 13.91 -20.92
N ASN A 127 -4.12 12.99 -21.85
CA ASN A 127 -4.42 13.30 -23.26
C ASN A 127 -5.92 13.37 -23.55
N GLY A 128 -6.78 13.14 -22.55
CA GLY A 128 -8.23 13.17 -22.72
C GLY A 128 -8.78 12.13 -23.71
N THR A 129 -8.10 11.00 -23.88
CA THR A 129 -8.56 9.94 -24.79
C THR A 129 -9.89 9.37 -24.28
N GLY A 130 -10.89 9.24 -25.16
CA GLY A 130 -12.13 8.54 -24.84
C GLY A 130 -11.84 7.10 -24.42
N ASP A 131 -12.61 6.58 -23.46
CA ASP A 131 -12.49 5.21 -22.94
C ASP A 131 -11.10 4.83 -22.37
N TYR A 132 -10.37 5.82 -21.84
CA TYR A 132 -9.09 5.55 -21.19
C TYR A 132 -9.27 4.60 -19.99
N VAL A 133 -8.50 3.51 -20.02
CA VAL A 133 -8.33 2.60 -18.89
C VAL A 133 -6.84 2.51 -18.60
N ASP A 134 -6.46 2.73 -17.35
CA ASP A 134 -5.09 2.64 -16.92
C ASP A 134 -4.56 1.18 -16.97
N GLU A 135 -3.24 1.04 -17.06
CA GLU A 135 -2.58 -0.26 -17.19
C GLU A 135 -2.89 -1.20 -16.02
N VAL A 136 -2.89 -0.70 -14.78
CA VAL A 136 -3.16 -1.55 -13.61
C VAL A 136 -4.61 -2.06 -13.63
N THR A 137 -5.58 -1.25 -14.06
CA THR A 137 -6.96 -1.68 -14.24
C THR A 137 -7.10 -2.72 -15.35
N LEU A 138 -6.42 -2.54 -16.50
CA LEU A 138 -6.40 -3.54 -17.56
C LEU A 138 -5.80 -4.87 -17.09
N PHE A 139 -4.69 -4.80 -16.36
CA PHE A 139 -4.04 -5.98 -15.79
C PHE A 139 -4.96 -6.72 -14.81
N TYR A 140 -5.56 -6.04 -13.83
CA TYR A 140 -6.43 -6.71 -12.85
C TYR A 140 -7.77 -7.20 -13.44
N ARG A 141 -8.17 -6.70 -14.62
CA ARG A 141 -9.32 -7.23 -15.38
C ARG A 141 -9.02 -8.64 -15.89
N ASP A 142 -7.91 -8.80 -16.62
CA ASP A 142 -7.44 -10.11 -17.12
C ASP A 142 -5.91 -10.21 -17.06
N PRO A 143 -5.35 -10.70 -15.94
CA PRO A 143 -3.90 -10.76 -15.73
C PRO A 143 -3.19 -11.64 -16.77
N ASN A 144 -3.78 -12.78 -17.13
CA ASN A 144 -3.19 -13.71 -18.07
C ASN A 144 -3.18 -13.15 -19.49
N ALA A 145 -4.24 -12.48 -19.95
CA ALA A 145 -4.24 -11.81 -21.24
C ALA A 145 -3.21 -10.67 -21.31
N TRP A 146 -3.10 -9.88 -20.24
CA TRP A 146 -2.10 -8.83 -20.14
C TRP A 146 -0.67 -9.40 -20.17
N LEU A 147 -0.41 -10.49 -19.43
CA LEU A 147 0.89 -11.15 -19.40
C LEU A 147 1.26 -11.77 -20.76
N ARG A 148 0.34 -12.43 -21.45
CA ARG A 148 0.59 -12.97 -22.81
C ARG A 148 0.94 -11.87 -23.81
N THR A 149 0.33 -10.69 -23.66
CA THR A 149 0.58 -9.54 -24.53
C THR A 149 1.93 -8.89 -24.27
N ASN A 150 2.32 -8.74 -22.99
CA ASN A 150 3.55 -8.04 -22.60
C ASN A 150 4.78 -8.96 -22.49
N TYR A 151 4.57 -10.25 -22.23
CA TYR A 151 5.59 -11.28 -22.03
C TYR A 151 5.27 -12.51 -22.88
N PRO A 152 5.36 -12.41 -24.21
CA PRO A 152 5.06 -13.53 -25.11
C PRO A 152 6.05 -14.68 -24.88
N PRO A 153 5.70 -15.94 -25.24
CA PRO A 153 6.53 -17.13 -24.94
C PRO A 153 7.97 -17.08 -25.44
N LYS A 154 8.20 -16.41 -26.59
CA LYS A 154 9.53 -16.22 -27.21
C LYS A 154 10.22 -14.90 -26.79
N GLY A 155 9.58 -14.11 -25.93
CA GLY A 155 10.11 -12.85 -25.44
C GLY A 155 11.08 -13.03 -24.27
N LYS A 156 11.78 -11.94 -23.92
CA LYS A 156 12.63 -11.90 -22.72
C LYS A 156 11.73 -11.86 -21.48
N LEU A 157 11.88 -12.87 -20.62
CA LEU A 157 11.19 -12.92 -19.34
C LEU A 157 11.97 -12.19 -18.24
N PRO A 158 11.29 -11.62 -17.23
CA PRO A 158 11.93 -11.08 -16.05
C PRO A 158 12.55 -12.20 -15.20
N SER A 159 13.67 -11.93 -14.57
CA SER A 159 14.38 -12.88 -13.71
C SER A 159 13.56 -13.21 -12.45
N TYR A 160 12.80 -12.23 -11.95
CA TYR A 160 11.96 -12.33 -10.76
C TYR A 160 10.60 -11.67 -10.96
N ILE A 161 9.55 -12.30 -10.43
CA ILE A 161 8.19 -11.76 -10.35
C ILE A 161 7.83 -11.56 -8.88
N ILE A 162 7.33 -10.37 -8.55
CA ILE A 162 6.87 -10.00 -7.22
C ILE A 162 5.37 -9.78 -7.29
N THR A 163 4.62 -10.47 -6.45
CA THR A 163 3.15 -10.45 -6.46
C THR A 163 2.60 -10.68 -5.06
N TYR A 164 1.35 -10.30 -4.84
CA TYR A 164 0.58 -10.78 -3.70
C TYR A 164 0.10 -12.23 -3.90
N ASP A 165 -0.10 -12.96 -2.80
CA ASP A 165 -0.60 -14.34 -2.77
C ASP A 165 -1.96 -14.51 -3.47
N ASN A 166 -2.87 -13.55 -3.28
CA ASN A 166 -4.20 -13.60 -3.89
C ASN A 166 -4.20 -13.51 -5.42
N LEU A 167 -3.13 -13.00 -6.04
CA LEU A 167 -3.00 -12.88 -7.48
C LEU A 167 -2.41 -14.16 -8.10
N VAL A 168 -1.67 -14.96 -7.34
CA VAL A 168 -0.97 -16.17 -7.81
C VAL A 168 -1.88 -17.11 -8.61
N PRO A 169 -3.12 -17.43 -8.19
CA PRO A 169 -4.00 -18.31 -8.96
C PRO A 169 -4.42 -17.72 -10.31
N ARG A 170 -4.39 -16.39 -10.47
CA ARG A 170 -4.80 -15.69 -11.70
C ARG A 170 -3.67 -15.50 -12.70
N ILE A 171 -2.43 -15.84 -12.32
CA ILE A 171 -1.22 -15.75 -13.16
C ILE A 171 -0.45 -17.08 -13.22
N SER A 172 -1.14 -18.19 -12.97
CA SER A 172 -0.55 -19.54 -12.98
C SER A 172 0.19 -19.87 -14.27
N ASP A 173 -0.29 -19.36 -15.41
CA ASP A 173 0.27 -19.65 -16.73
C ASP A 173 1.74 -19.24 -16.81
N ILE A 174 2.07 -18.00 -16.41
CA ILE A 174 3.46 -17.53 -16.39
C ILE A 174 4.24 -18.14 -15.24
N LEU A 175 3.61 -18.30 -14.06
CA LEU A 175 4.27 -18.81 -12.87
C LEU A 175 4.64 -20.29 -12.97
N SER A 176 4.08 -21.05 -13.92
CA SER A 176 4.53 -22.41 -14.23
C SER A 176 6.02 -22.52 -14.57
N ARG A 177 6.65 -21.42 -14.99
CA ARG A 177 8.09 -21.29 -15.30
C ARG A 177 8.91 -20.72 -14.15
N TYR A 178 8.28 -20.42 -13.02
CA TYR A 178 8.90 -19.76 -11.87
C TYR A 178 8.75 -20.60 -10.62
N LYS A 179 9.73 -20.49 -9.72
CA LYS A 179 9.68 -21.09 -8.38
C LYS A 179 9.60 -20.00 -7.33
N THR A 180 8.63 -20.10 -6.42
CA THR A 180 8.57 -19.24 -5.23
C THR A 180 9.80 -19.50 -4.36
N ILE A 181 10.57 -18.46 -4.08
CA ILE A 181 11.77 -18.53 -3.24
C ILE A 181 11.57 -17.96 -1.85
N GLU A 182 10.62 -17.04 -1.70
CA GLU A 182 10.38 -16.32 -0.47
C GLU A 182 8.93 -15.83 -0.40
N GLU A 183 8.38 -15.82 0.81
CA GLU A 183 7.05 -15.32 1.12
C GLU A 183 7.13 -14.45 2.37
N ILE A 184 6.65 -13.22 2.25
CA ILE A 184 6.81 -12.17 3.27
C ILE A 184 5.43 -11.72 3.73
N PHE A 185 5.23 -11.67 5.04
CA PHE A 185 3.99 -11.17 5.62
C PHE A 185 3.74 -9.70 5.25
N HIS A 186 2.53 -9.40 4.78
CA HIS A 186 2.10 -8.05 4.45
C HIS A 186 1.01 -7.54 5.40
N THR A 187 -0.10 -8.27 5.55
CA THR A 187 -1.24 -7.81 6.37
C THR A 187 -2.12 -8.97 6.81
N ASP A 188 -2.75 -8.86 7.98
CA ASP A 188 -3.78 -9.81 8.43
C ASP A 188 -5.09 -9.64 7.65
N ILE A 189 -5.46 -8.38 7.38
CA ILE A 189 -6.72 -7.99 6.76
C ILE A 189 -6.40 -7.21 5.47
N PRO A 190 -6.59 -7.83 4.30
CA PRO A 190 -6.44 -7.12 3.03
C PRO A 190 -7.53 -6.06 2.84
N VAL A 191 -7.14 -4.85 2.44
CA VAL A 191 -8.06 -3.72 2.25
C VAL A 191 -8.75 -3.71 0.88
N SER A 192 -8.31 -4.54 -0.06
CA SER A 192 -8.90 -4.65 -1.40
C SER A 192 -8.63 -6.03 -2.01
N THR A 193 -9.38 -6.36 -3.07
CA THR A 193 -9.16 -7.60 -3.85
C THR A 193 -7.84 -7.62 -4.62
N ARG A 194 -7.12 -6.48 -4.69
CA ARG A 194 -5.82 -6.36 -5.37
C ARG A 194 -4.63 -6.54 -4.44
N ILE A 195 -4.88 -6.57 -3.13
CA ILE A 195 -3.87 -6.71 -2.07
C ILE A 195 -4.07 -8.05 -1.39
N GLY A 196 -2.98 -8.78 -1.16
CA GLY A 196 -2.99 -10.06 -0.49
C GLY A 196 -2.44 -9.99 0.94
N ARG A 197 -2.41 -11.13 1.63
CA ARG A 197 -1.87 -11.25 2.99
C ARG A 197 -0.36 -11.33 3.01
N THR A 198 0.23 -11.89 1.95
CA THR A 198 1.68 -12.05 1.82
C THR A 198 2.14 -11.58 0.45
N ILE A 199 3.41 -11.17 0.37
CA ILE A 199 4.10 -10.85 -0.88
C ILE A 199 5.06 -11.99 -1.18
N GLN A 200 4.96 -12.54 -2.39
CA GLN A 200 5.76 -13.65 -2.85
C GLN A 200 6.77 -13.20 -3.89
N ILE A 201 7.98 -13.73 -3.78
CA ILE A 201 9.06 -13.56 -4.76
C ILE A 201 9.20 -14.87 -5.53
N HIS A 202 8.99 -14.82 -6.84
CA HIS A 202 9.16 -15.97 -7.73
C HIS A 202 10.37 -15.77 -8.62
N LYS A 203 11.27 -16.76 -8.66
CA LYS A 203 12.48 -16.77 -9.49
C LYS A 203 12.26 -17.62 -10.74
N LEU A 204 12.68 -17.13 -11.90
CA LEU A 204 12.61 -17.87 -13.16
C LEU A 204 13.44 -19.15 -13.06
N GLN A 205 12.85 -20.28 -13.48
CA GLN A 205 13.55 -21.55 -13.63
C GLN A 205 14.09 -21.66 -15.06
N PHE A 206 15.37 -22.02 -15.17
CA PHE A 206 16.00 -22.38 -16.43
C PHE A 206 15.77 -23.86 -16.75
#